data_AF-A0A1X4I0G8-F1
#
_entry.id   AF-A0A1X4I0G8-F1
#
_cell.length_a   1.000
_cell.length_b   1.000
_cell.length_c   1.000
_cell.angle_alpha   90.00
_cell.angle_beta   90.00
_cell.angle_gamma   90.00
#
_symmetry.space_group_name_H-M   'P 1'
#
loop_
_entity.id
_entity.type
_entity.pdbx_description
1 polymer ?
#
loop_
_entity_poly.entity_id
_entity_poly.type
_entity_poly.pdbx_seq_one_letter_code
_entity_poly.pdbx_strand_id
1 'polypeptide(L)'
;GPLVPEPARPSGWAAAFRAELAERGPAPWFPAAAEEFARLTGVTPTMARLVVAGLPMIDDERVAVPSATLKTIGVKAADARVAKDELRKLDADARQAVVAALLPADPSRLWTDGPDAARAAEVWNERFGRRAPVPEELLHDAVRGVVSPGWAPAEALRGFLDVTAEPRLSQDLTWRIGAYRPESTGQTPGFDGAVLKGSVALAAWLAHRLPAGDPIRATLPGVLTALRDRLAHPGLLIDVDRRIDWEEFRRAAGEPTETGDDFVRHGAVVLGTGRSETVPAIRPALLDATGNDPHLTALFTGERPNAQETALRLVHDRRFAELLADPGNPVAGERDADGTWWPQDPARSVPDLVTEVAERYGIGEDAAALHLMLLAMPDPTDRNTARWTGWGKQRGGTARLRAARAELAATDLVVEGNRSKAGRSLFLPGGWTQLANPHLPLERWKLPMYDLLDGESPVLGVVVPTRPVAGLYREAWRRVQDGDEPQLEELEVPRPRKSRR
;
A
#
# COMPACT_ATOMS: atom_id res chain seq x y z
N GLY A 1 -28.68 -18.11 11.96
CA GLY A 1 -29.18 -19.49 11.86
C GLY A 1 -28.85 -20.04 10.49
N PRO A 2 -28.57 -21.34 10.31
CA PRO A 2 -28.20 -21.82 8.98
C PRO A 2 -29.47 -22.19 8.23
N LEU A 3 -29.87 -21.32 7.31
CA LEU A 3 -30.62 -21.74 6.13
C LEU A 3 -29.60 -21.88 5.01
N VAL A 4 -29.06 -23.09 4.87
CA VAL A 4 -28.51 -23.53 3.59
C VAL A 4 -29.67 -24.26 2.92
N PRO A 5 -30.27 -23.73 1.84
CA PRO A 5 -31.04 -24.60 0.97
C PRO A 5 -30.01 -25.55 0.34
N GLU A 6 -30.11 -26.85 0.63
CA GLU A 6 -29.47 -27.86 -0.20
C GLU A 6 -29.85 -27.57 -1.67
N PRO A 7 -28.90 -27.33 -2.59
CA PRO A 7 -29.21 -27.51 -4.00
C PRO A 7 -29.24 -29.02 -4.23
N ALA A 8 -30.26 -29.70 -3.72
CA ALA A 8 -30.57 -31.05 -4.14
C ALA A 8 -30.99 -30.95 -5.61
N ARG A 9 -30.01 -31.06 -6.51
CA ARG A 9 -30.27 -31.10 -7.94
C ARG A 9 -31.33 -32.15 -8.23
N PRO A 10 -32.16 -31.96 -9.27
CA PRO A 10 -33.17 -32.95 -9.63
C PRO A 10 -32.56 -34.36 -9.70
N SER A 11 -33.30 -35.34 -9.20
CA SER A 11 -32.89 -36.75 -9.31
C SER A 11 -32.55 -37.08 -10.76
N GLY A 12 -31.35 -37.60 -11.01
CA GLY A 12 -30.86 -37.93 -12.36
C GLY A 12 -29.98 -36.86 -13.03
N TRP A 13 -29.82 -35.66 -12.46
CA TRP A 13 -28.96 -34.61 -13.02
C TRP A 13 -27.53 -35.10 -13.30
N ALA A 14 -26.93 -35.83 -12.34
CA ALA A 14 -25.56 -36.34 -12.49
C ALA A 14 -25.43 -37.39 -13.60
N ALA A 15 -26.47 -38.20 -13.84
CA ALA A 15 -26.50 -39.16 -14.93
C ALA A 15 -26.60 -38.44 -16.27
N ALA A 16 -27.49 -37.44 -16.39
CA ALA A 16 -27.62 -36.61 -17.58
C ALA A 16 -26.32 -35.84 -17.89
N PHE A 17 -25.70 -35.21 -16.90
CA PHE A 17 -24.40 -34.54 -17.07
C PHE A 17 -23.30 -35.48 -17.56
N ARG A 18 -23.23 -36.71 -17.01
CA ARG A 18 -22.26 -37.71 -17.46
C ARG A 18 -22.53 -38.17 -18.90
N ALA A 19 -23.80 -38.25 -19.31
CA ALA A 19 -24.16 -38.56 -20.69
C ALA A 19 -23.70 -37.45 -21.65
N GLU A 20 -24.00 -36.18 -21.33
CA GLU A 20 -23.53 -35.03 -22.12
C GLU A 20 -22.00 -34.98 -22.21
N LEU A 21 -21.29 -35.24 -21.10
CA LEU A 21 -19.82 -35.29 -21.08
C LEU A 21 -19.25 -36.44 -21.92
N ALA A 22 -19.89 -37.61 -21.91
CA ALA A 22 -19.47 -38.75 -22.71
C ALA A 22 -19.71 -38.51 -24.21
N GLU A 23 -20.79 -37.83 -24.57
CA GLU A 23 -21.14 -37.52 -25.96
C GLU A 23 -20.29 -36.38 -26.53
N ARG A 24 -20.10 -35.29 -25.78
CA ARG A 24 -19.51 -34.04 -26.28
C ARG A 24 -18.06 -33.81 -25.86
N GLY A 25 -17.56 -34.58 -24.89
CA GLY A 25 -16.26 -34.32 -24.26
C GLY A 25 -16.29 -33.09 -23.34
N PRO A 26 -15.12 -32.57 -22.92
CA PRO A 26 -15.04 -31.43 -22.00
C PRO A 26 -15.79 -30.20 -22.50
N ALA A 27 -16.55 -29.54 -21.61
CA ALA A 27 -17.22 -28.29 -21.94
C ALA A 27 -16.20 -27.21 -22.39
N PRO A 28 -16.53 -26.39 -23.41
CA PRO A 28 -15.63 -25.34 -23.88
C PRO A 28 -15.48 -24.23 -22.84
N TRP A 29 -14.41 -23.42 -22.98
CA TRP A 29 -14.20 -22.26 -22.12
C TRP A 29 -15.02 -21.07 -22.59
N PHE A 30 -15.75 -20.42 -21.67
CA PHE A 30 -16.57 -19.24 -21.93
C PHE A 30 -16.02 -18.02 -21.17
N PRO A 31 -15.18 -17.17 -21.80
CA PRO A 31 -14.60 -16.00 -21.14
C PRO A 31 -15.65 -15.04 -20.56
N ALA A 32 -16.77 -14.87 -21.25
CA ALA A 32 -17.86 -13.98 -20.84
C ALA A 32 -18.47 -14.37 -19.48
N ALA A 33 -18.49 -15.66 -19.13
CA ALA A 33 -18.98 -16.11 -17.83
C ALA A 33 -18.07 -15.62 -16.68
N ALA A 34 -16.74 -15.64 -16.88
CA ALA A 34 -15.80 -15.11 -15.90
C ALA A 34 -15.86 -13.57 -15.81
N GLU A 35 -16.03 -12.88 -16.94
CA GLU A 35 -16.21 -11.42 -16.97
C GLU A 35 -17.48 -11.00 -16.24
N GLU A 36 -18.58 -11.71 -16.46
CA GLU A 36 -19.85 -11.45 -15.78
C GLU A 36 -19.78 -11.76 -14.28
N PHE A 37 -19.15 -12.88 -13.89
CA PHE A 37 -18.93 -13.21 -12.49
C PHE A 37 -18.10 -12.13 -11.78
N ALA A 38 -17.01 -11.64 -12.42
CA ALA A 38 -16.20 -10.54 -11.88
C ALA A 38 -17.02 -9.26 -11.71
N ARG A 39 -17.84 -8.90 -12.71
CA ARG A 39 -18.69 -7.70 -12.67
C ARG A 39 -19.72 -7.73 -11.54
N LEU A 40 -20.36 -8.89 -11.32
CA LEU A 40 -21.42 -9.06 -10.32
C LEU A 40 -20.88 -9.18 -8.88
N THR A 41 -19.68 -9.73 -8.69
CA THR A 41 -19.10 -9.98 -7.36
C THR A 41 -18.03 -8.98 -6.92
N GLY A 42 -17.39 -8.29 -7.87
CA GLY A 42 -16.27 -7.38 -7.62
C GLY A 42 -14.93 -8.07 -7.34
N VAL A 43 -14.83 -9.39 -7.57
CA VAL A 43 -13.54 -10.10 -7.49
C VAL A 43 -12.63 -9.74 -8.67
N THR A 44 -11.34 -10.07 -8.58
CA THR A 44 -10.41 -9.79 -9.67
C THR A 44 -10.71 -10.68 -10.89
N PRO A 45 -10.34 -10.24 -12.11
CA PRO A 45 -10.47 -11.07 -13.31
C PRO A 45 -9.83 -12.45 -13.17
N THR A 46 -8.66 -12.55 -12.53
CA THR A 46 -8.01 -13.85 -12.31
C THR A 46 -8.79 -14.75 -11.35
N MET A 47 -9.29 -14.21 -10.22
CA MET A 47 -10.13 -14.97 -9.29
C MET A 47 -11.40 -15.49 -9.99
N ALA A 48 -12.07 -14.62 -10.75
CA ALA A 48 -13.28 -15.01 -11.48
C ALA A 48 -13.00 -16.13 -12.49
N ARG A 49 -11.88 -16.04 -13.23
CA ARG A 49 -11.47 -17.10 -14.17
C ARG A 49 -11.21 -18.43 -13.46
N LEU A 50 -10.56 -18.42 -12.29
CA LEU A 50 -10.35 -19.64 -11.50
C LEU A 50 -11.65 -20.21 -10.93
N VAL A 51 -12.55 -19.36 -10.43
CA VAL A 51 -13.87 -19.78 -9.91
C VAL A 51 -14.70 -20.41 -11.02
N VAL A 52 -14.86 -19.73 -12.15
CA VAL A 52 -15.65 -20.20 -13.30
C VAL A 52 -15.05 -21.47 -13.93
N ALA A 53 -13.73 -21.66 -13.83
CA ALA A 53 -13.05 -22.90 -14.23
C ALA A 53 -13.23 -24.07 -13.24
N GLY A 54 -14.04 -23.89 -12.18
CA GLY A 54 -14.31 -24.94 -11.19
C GLY A 54 -13.21 -25.09 -10.14
N LEU A 55 -12.44 -24.04 -9.85
CA LEU A 55 -11.41 -24.00 -8.81
C LEU A 55 -10.35 -25.12 -8.93
N PRO A 56 -9.64 -25.20 -10.06
CA PRO A 56 -8.71 -26.30 -10.33
C PRO A 56 -7.59 -26.38 -9.28
N MET A 57 -7.42 -27.58 -8.68
CA MET A 57 -6.41 -27.87 -7.65
C MET A 57 -6.48 -26.97 -6.41
N ILE A 58 -7.64 -26.38 -6.10
CA ILE A 58 -7.77 -25.38 -5.03
C ILE A 58 -7.39 -25.90 -3.64
N ASP A 59 -7.70 -27.17 -3.35
CA ASP A 59 -7.50 -27.76 -2.02
C ASP A 59 -6.06 -28.25 -1.77
N ASP A 60 -5.23 -28.37 -2.82
CA ASP A 60 -3.83 -28.79 -2.69
C ASP A 60 -2.90 -27.57 -2.71
N GLU A 61 -2.28 -27.24 -1.58
CA GLU A 61 -1.33 -26.13 -1.47
C GLU A 61 -0.13 -26.24 -2.40
N ARG A 62 0.41 -27.46 -2.55
CA ARG A 62 1.68 -27.71 -3.22
C ARG A 62 1.52 -27.82 -4.72
N VAL A 63 0.34 -28.22 -5.19
CA VAL A 63 0.10 -28.45 -6.61
C VAL A 63 -0.43 -27.18 -7.29
N ALA A 64 0.39 -26.59 -8.14
CA ALA A 64 -0.02 -25.46 -8.97
C ALA A 64 -1.15 -25.84 -9.94
N VAL A 65 -1.93 -24.84 -10.36
CA VAL A 65 -2.91 -25.03 -11.45
C VAL A 65 -2.17 -25.46 -12.71
N PRO A 66 -2.59 -26.54 -13.41
CA PRO A 66 -1.90 -27.03 -14.59
C PRO A 66 -1.74 -25.96 -15.67
N SER A 67 -0.58 -25.92 -16.33
CA SER A 67 -0.27 -24.92 -17.36
C SER A 67 -1.23 -24.96 -18.54
N ALA A 68 -1.71 -26.16 -18.91
CA ALA A 68 -2.73 -26.33 -19.94
C ALA A 68 -4.05 -25.63 -19.54
N THR A 69 -4.50 -25.80 -18.29
CA THR A 69 -5.68 -25.11 -17.76
C THR A 69 -5.49 -23.61 -17.77
N LEU A 70 -4.34 -23.12 -17.28
CA LEU A 70 -4.00 -21.69 -17.26
C LEU A 70 -3.99 -21.07 -18.65
N LYS A 71 -3.45 -21.78 -19.65
CA LYS A 71 -3.48 -21.36 -21.05
C LYS A 71 -4.91 -21.26 -21.58
N THR A 72 -5.75 -22.26 -21.29
CA THR A 72 -7.16 -22.27 -21.69
C THR A 72 -7.93 -21.09 -21.11
N ILE A 73 -7.73 -20.79 -19.82
CA ILE A 73 -8.45 -19.70 -19.14
C ILE A 73 -7.75 -18.34 -19.30
N GLY A 74 -6.61 -18.27 -19.98
CA GLY A 74 -5.88 -17.02 -20.25
C GLY A 74 -5.28 -16.35 -19.01
N VAL A 75 -4.75 -17.12 -18.06
CA VAL A 75 -4.18 -16.63 -16.80
C VAL A 75 -2.69 -16.96 -16.71
N LYS A 76 -1.87 -16.02 -16.22
CA LYS A 76 -0.44 -16.28 -15.95
C LYS A 76 -0.28 -17.07 -14.64
N ALA A 77 0.69 -17.98 -14.60
CA ALA A 77 0.92 -18.83 -13.43
C ALA A 77 1.19 -18.06 -12.12
N ALA A 78 1.88 -16.92 -12.21
CA ALA A 78 2.15 -16.09 -11.03
C ALA A 78 0.87 -15.49 -10.43
N ASP A 79 -0.03 -15.00 -11.28
CA ASP A 79 -1.30 -14.38 -10.87
C ASP A 79 -2.28 -15.45 -10.36
N ALA A 80 -2.31 -16.61 -11.03
CA ALA A 80 -3.10 -17.76 -10.58
C ALA A 80 -2.71 -18.23 -9.17
N ARG A 81 -1.40 -18.24 -8.84
CA ARG A 81 -0.92 -18.64 -7.52
C ARG A 81 -1.46 -17.70 -6.44
N VAL A 82 -1.37 -16.40 -6.65
CA VAL A 82 -1.88 -15.39 -5.70
C VAL A 82 -3.40 -15.53 -5.52
N ALA A 83 -4.16 -15.59 -6.63
CA ALA A 83 -5.61 -15.74 -6.57
C ALA A 83 -6.04 -17.07 -5.92
N LYS A 84 -5.31 -18.16 -6.17
CA LYS A 84 -5.55 -19.45 -5.54
C LYS A 84 -5.31 -19.40 -4.03
N ASP A 85 -4.21 -18.77 -3.59
CA ASP A 85 -3.91 -18.60 -2.17
C ASP A 85 -5.00 -17.79 -1.45
N GLU A 86 -5.57 -16.77 -2.09
CA GLU A 86 -6.73 -16.03 -1.56
C GLU A 86 -8.00 -16.89 -1.50
N LEU A 87 -8.33 -17.57 -2.60
CA LEU A 87 -9.54 -18.40 -2.69
C LEU A 87 -9.51 -19.56 -1.68
N ARG A 88 -8.34 -20.16 -1.43
CA ARG A 88 -8.17 -21.29 -0.50
C ARG A 88 -8.48 -20.92 0.95
N LYS A 89 -8.31 -19.65 1.34
CA LYS A 89 -8.64 -19.15 2.69
C LYS A 89 -10.14 -19.03 2.94
N LEU A 90 -10.96 -19.07 1.89
CA LEU A 90 -12.42 -19.04 2.03
C LEU A 90 -12.92 -20.35 2.64
N ASP A 91 -14.16 -20.33 3.14
CA ASP A 91 -14.83 -21.54 3.62
C ASP A 91 -15.02 -22.56 2.47
N ALA A 92 -14.73 -23.83 2.74
CA ALA A 92 -14.74 -24.88 1.72
C ALA A 92 -16.16 -25.18 1.22
N ASP A 93 -17.15 -25.22 2.12
CA ASP A 93 -18.55 -25.48 1.77
C ASP A 93 -19.10 -24.32 0.93
N ALA A 94 -18.74 -23.08 1.26
CA ALA A 94 -19.10 -21.92 0.47
C ALA A 94 -18.46 -21.93 -0.93
N ARG A 95 -17.17 -22.34 -1.06
CA ARG A 95 -16.56 -22.54 -2.39
C ARG A 95 -17.29 -23.60 -3.20
N GLN A 96 -17.62 -24.73 -2.58
CA GLN A 96 -18.36 -25.81 -3.23
C GLN A 96 -19.75 -25.36 -3.67
N ALA A 97 -20.46 -24.58 -2.85
CA ALA A 97 -21.76 -24.03 -3.19
C ALA A 97 -21.69 -23.09 -4.42
N VAL A 98 -20.66 -22.24 -4.51
CA VAL A 98 -20.44 -21.38 -5.68
C VAL A 98 -20.16 -22.20 -6.93
N VAL A 99 -19.30 -23.21 -6.85
CA VAL A 99 -19.01 -24.09 -8.01
C VAL A 99 -20.24 -24.91 -8.40
N ALA A 100 -21.04 -25.36 -7.44
CA ALA A 100 -22.29 -26.05 -7.71
C ALA A 100 -23.32 -25.14 -8.42
N ALA A 101 -23.34 -23.85 -8.09
CA ALA A 101 -24.20 -22.85 -8.71
C ALA A 101 -23.80 -22.49 -10.14
N LEU A 102 -22.55 -22.71 -10.55
CA LEU A 102 -22.08 -22.52 -11.93
C LEU A 102 -22.67 -23.55 -12.91
N LEU A 103 -23.12 -24.70 -12.43
CA LEU A 103 -23.62 -25.77 -13.30
C LEU A 103 -25.14 -25.58 -13.52
N PRO A 104 -25.60 -25.38 -14.76
CA PRO A 104 -27.01 -25.12 -15.04
C PRO A 104 -27.93 -26.28 -14.62
N ALA A 105 -29.20 -25.96 -14.35
CA ALA A 105 -30.22 -26.95 -13.98
C ALA A 105 -30.43 -28.02 -15.08
N ASP A 106 -30.33 -27.61 -16.34
CA ASP A 106 -30.21 -28.49 -17.51
C ASP A 106 -28.72 -28.65 -17.87
N PRO A 107 -28.10 -29.83 -17.68
CA PRO A 107 -26.68 -30.03 -17.94
C PRO A 107 -26.22 -29.68 -19.37
N SER A 108 -27.08 -29.86 -20.38
CA SER A 108 -26.72 -29.65 -21.78
C SER A 108 -26.33 -28.19 -22.06
N ARG A 109 -26.94 -27.24 -21.33
CA ARG A 109 -26.67 -25.81 -21.43
C ARG A 109 -25.24 -25.43 -21.06
N LEU A 110 -24.53 -26.28 -20.31
CA LEU A 110 -23.11 -26.04 -20.02
C LEU A 110 -22.25 -26.02 -21.28
N TRP A 111 -22.62 -26.75 -22.34
CA TRP A 111 -21.90 -26.78 -23.62
C TRP A 111 -22.36 -25.70 -24.60
N THR A 112 -23.57 -25.18 -24.48
CA THR A 112 -24.12 -24.17 -25.40
C THR A 112 -23.96 -22.75 -24.86
N ASP A 113 -24.41 -22.54 -23.62
CA ASP A 113 -24.53 -21.22 -22.98
C ASP A 113 -23.36 -20.97 -22.00
N GLY A 114 -22.78 -22.06 -21.49
CA GLY A 114 -21.68 -22.03 -20.53
C GLY A 114 -22.12 -22.06 -19.06
N PRO A 115 -21.18 -21.81 -18.13
CA PRO A 115 -21.48 -21.76 -16.70
C PRO A 115 -22.46 -20.63 -16.33
N ASP A 116 -23.35 -20.88 -15.38
CA ASP A 116 -24.30 -19.90 -14.86
C ASP A 116 -23.61 -18.93 -13.87
N ALA A 117 -22.90 -17.95 -14.46
CA ALA A 117 -22.15 -16.95 -13.72
C ALA A 117 -23.03 -16.07 -12.82
N ALA A 118 -24.27 -15.78 -13.24
CA ALA A 118 -25.19 -14.96 -12.48
C ALA A 118 -25.62 -15.67 -11.19
N ARG A 119 -26.05 -16.94 -11.30
CA ARG A 119 -26.42 -17.73 -10.13
C ARG A 119 -25.24 -17.97 -9.19
N ALA A 120 -24.06 -18.23 -9.73
CA ALA A 120 -22.85 -18.36 -8.92
C ALA A 120 -22.48 -17.05 -8.20
N ALA A 121 -22.67 -15.90 -8.85
CA ALA A 121 -22.41 -14.60 -8.25
C ALA A 121 -23.39 -14.25 -7.12
N GLU A 122 -24.67 -14.64 -7.24
CA GLU A 122 -25.64 -14.53 -6.15
C GLU A 122 -25.18 -15.32 -4.93
N VAL A 123 -24.84 -16.60 -5.10
CA VAL A 123 -24.34 -17.46 -4.02
C VAL A 123 -23.05 -16.90 -3.42
N TRP A 124 -22.15 -16.38 -4.25
CA TRP A 124 -20.94 -15.71 -3.78
C TRP A 124 -21.26 -14.51 -2.89
N ASN A 125 -22.13 -13.62 -3.36
CA ASN A 125 -22.48 -12.39 -2.64
C ASN A 125 -23.26 -12.68 -1.35
N GLU A 126 -24.11 -13.71 -1.32
CA GLU A 126 -24.79 -14.19 -0.11
C GLU A 126 -23.82 -14.72 0.96
N ARG A 127 -22.74 -15.40 0.53
CA ARG A 127 -21.78 -16.05 1.43
C ARG A 127 -20.64 -15.13 1.87
N PHE A 128 -20.17 -14.27 0.99
CA PHE A 128 -18.94 -13.50 1.18
C PHE A 128 -19.14 -11.98 1.08
N GLY A 129 -20.35 -11.53 0.72
CA GLY A 129 -20.62 -10.15 0.37
C GLY A 129 -20.11 -9.77 -1.02
N ARG A 130 -20.73 -8.76 -1.61
CA ARG A 130 -20.22 -8.13 -2.84
C ARG A 130 -19.04 -7.24 -2.48
N ARG A 131 -17.96 -7.31 -3.25
CA ARG A 131 -16.77 -6.49 -3.06
C ARG A 131 -16.81 -5.25 -3.94
N ALA A 132 -16.21 -4.16 -3.48
CA ALA A 132 -15.87 -3.05 -4.35
C ALA A 132 -14.79 -3.52 -5.34
N PRO A 133 -14.98 -3.33 -6.67
CA PRO A 133 -14.01 -3.76 -7.66
C PRO A 133 -12.73 -2.95 -7.55
N VAL A 134 -11.59 -3.64 -7.52
CA VAL A 134 -10.25 -3.02 -7.52
C VAL A 134 -9.52 -3.44 -8.81
N PRO A 135 -8.85 -2.53 -9.52
CA PRO A 135 -7.98 -2.90 -10.63
C PRO A 135 -6.92 -3.92 -10.18
N GLU A 136 -6.84 -5.06 -10.86
CA GLU A 136 -5.96 -6.16 -10.45
C GLU A 136 -4.47 -5.77 -10.44
N GLU A 137 -4.05 -4.95 -11.40
CA GLU A 137 -2.69 -4.41 -11.43
C GLU A 137 -2.39 -3.51 -10.21
N LEU A 138 -3.38 -2.78 -9.68
CA LEU A 138 -3.18 -1.98 -8.47
C LEU A 138 -3.00 -2.87 -7.23
N LEU A 139 -3.76 -3.98 -7.13
CA LEU A 139 -3.57 -4.97 -6.06
C LEU A 139 -2.17 -5.58 -6.12
N HIS A 140 -1.73 -5.98 -7.32
CA HIS A 140 -0.39 -6.52 -7.52
C HIS A 140 0.71 -5.52 -7.18
N ASP A 141 0.56 -4.27 -7.60
CA ASP A 141 1.50 -3.20 -7.29
C ASP A 141 1.54 -2.92 -5.78
N ALA A 142 0.40 -2.94 -5.08
CA ALA A 142 0.35 -2.74 -3.63
C ALA A 142 1.07 -3.87 -2.88
N VAL A 143 0.81 -5.13 -3.23
CA VAL A 143 1.48 -6.30 -2.62
C VAL A 143 2.98 -6.30 -2.88
N ARG A 144 3.41 -5.85 -4.07
CA ARG A 144 4.84 -5.79 -4.42
C ARG A 144 5.54 -4.56 -3.86
N GLY A 145 4.86 -3.42 -3.76
CA GLY A 145 5.45 -2.13 -3.44
C GLY A 145 5.42 -1.76 -1.96
N VAL A 146 4.50 -2.35 -1.19
CA VAL A 146 4.31 -2.10 0.24
C VAL A 146 4.77 -3.32 1.03
N VAL A 147 5.93 -3.23 1.68
CA VAL A 147 6.38 -4.26 2.62
C VAL A 147 5.58 -4.05 3.90
N SER A 148 4.47 -4.79 4.04
CA SER A 148 3.53 -4.53 5.13
C SER A 148 4.16 -4.75 6.50
N PRO A 149 4.11 -3.73 7.40
CA PRO A 149 4.50 -3.88 8.80
C PRO A 149 3.39 -4.52 9.66
N GLY A 150 2.31 -5.05 9.07
CA GLY A 150 1.18 -5.59 9.81
C GLY A 150 0.02 -6.05 8.93
N TRP A 151 -0.90 -5.14 8.58
CA TRP A 151 -2.08 -5.46 7.77
C TRP A 151 -1.73 -5.64 6.29
N ALA A 152 -2.06 -6.79 5.71
CA ALA A 152 -1.70 -7.15 4.35
C ALA A 152 -2.24 -6.13 3.31
N PRO A 153 -1.44 -5.65 2.34
CA PRO A 153 -1.82 -4.51 1.49
C PRO A 153 -3.08 -4.76 0.65
N ALA A 154 -3.26 -5.98 0.13
CA ALA A 154 -4.44 -6.34 -0.65
C ALA A 154 -5.73 -6.36 0.21
N GLU A 155 -5.64 -6.83 1.46
CA GLU A 155 -6.77 -6.82 2.40
C GLU A 155 -7.10 -5.39 2.84
N ALA A 156 -6.09 -4.61 3.20
CA ALA A 156 -6.24 -3.21 3.58
C ALA A 156 -6.82 -2.35 2.45
N LEU A 157 -6.37 -2.53 1.20
CA LEU A 157 -6.93 -1.81 0.05
C LEU A 157 -8.42 -2.11 -0.14
N ARG A 158 -8.85 -3.36 0.05
CA ARG A 158 -10.28 -3.71 0.00
C ARG A 158 -11.05 -3.06 1.15
N GLY A 159 -10.50 -3.08 2.36
CA GLY A 159 -11.09 -2.42 3.53
C GLY A 159 -11.23 -0.90 3.37
N PHE A 160 -10.30 -0.24 2.66
CA PHE A 160 -10.37 1.20 2.38
C PHE A 160 -11.52 1.60 1.46
N LEU A 161 -12.03 0.67 0.65
CA LEU A 161 -13.16 0.92 -0.23
C LEU A 161 -14.51 0.75 0.46
N ASP A 162 -14.54 0.08 1.60
CA ASP A 162 -15.74 -0.05 2.44
C ASP A 162 -15.35 0.00 3.93
N VAL A 163 -14.97 1.21 4.35
CA VAL A 163 -14.52 1.50 5.72
C VAL A 163 -15.57 1.10 6.75
N THR A 164 -16.86 1.21 6.41
CA THR A 164 -17.98 0.88 7.30
C THR A 164 -18.18 -0.61 7.50
N ALA A 165 -17.90 -1.43 6.48
CA ALA A 165 -18.02 -2.88 6.58
C ALA A 165 -16.75 -3.56 7.11
N GLU A 166 -15.60 -2.89 7.10
CA GLU A 166 -14.34 -3.43 7.61
C GLU A 166 -14.23 -3.25 9.14
N PRO A 167 -14.30 -4.33 9.95
CA PRO A 167 -14.29 -4.22 11.42
C PRO A 167 -13.00 -3.58 11.96
N ARG A 168 -11.87 -3.76 11.27
CA ARG A 168 -10.60 -3.12 11.65
C ARG A 168 -10.65 -1.60 11.58
N LEU A 169 -11.55 -1.01 10.80
CA LEU A 169 -11.69 0.44 10.66
C LEU A 169 -12.98 0.97 11.29
N SER A 170 -13.97 0.11 11.58
CA SER A 170 -15.29 0.52 12.05
C SER A 170 -15.60 0.13 13.51
N GLN A 171 -14.95 -0.88 14.06
CA GLN A 171 -15.24 -1.41 15.39
C GLN A 171 -14.20 -0.97 16.42
N ASP A 172 -14.68 -0.37 17.51
CA ASP A 172 -13.87 -0.11 18.68
C ASP A 172 -13.63 -1.38 19.49
N LEU A 173 -12.38 -1.56 19.93
CA LEU A 173 -11.98 -2.65 20.81
C LEU A 173 -11.49 -2.09 22.15
N THR A 174 -11.83 -2.77 23.23
CA THR A 174 -11.27 -2.50 24.56
C THR A 174 -10.13 -3.47 24.84
N TRP A 175 -9.05 -2.95 25.39
CA TRP A 175 -7.82 -3.68 25.65
C TRP A 175 -7.49 -3.67 27.14
N ARG A 176 -6.80 -4.71 27.58
CA ARG A 176 -6.20 -4.80 28.93
C ARG A 176 -4.71 -5.06 28.80
N ILE A 177 -3.96 -4.77 29.86
CA ILE A 177 -2.56 -5.17 29.94
C ILE A 177 -2.50 -6.68 30.17
N GLY A 178 -1.89 -7.40 29.24
CA GLY A 178 -1.58 -8.82 29.37
C GLY A 178 -0.21 -9.05 30.01
N ALA A 179 0.22 -10.30 30.10
CA ALA A 179 1.47 -10.66 30.77
C ALA A 179 2.75 -10.12 30.07
N TYR A 180 2.67 -9.88 28.75
CA TYR A 180 3.80 -9.45 27.93
C TYR A 180 3.51 -8.22 27.07
N ARG A 181 2.26 -8.05 26.66
CA ARG A 181 1.78 -6.98 25.78
C ARG A 181 0.29 -6.72 26.05
N PRO A 182 -0.29 -5.62 25.56
CA PRO A 182 -1.73 -5.42 25.56
C PRO A 182 -2.46 -6.53 24.83
N GLU A 183 -3.61 -6.93 25.35
CA GLU A 183 -4.49 -7.94 24.77
C GLU A 183 -5.89 -7.35 24.59
N SER A 184 -6.47 -7.55 23.41
CA SER A 184 -7.85 -7.18 23.17
C SER A 184 -8.79 -8.09 23.95
N THR A 185 -9.84 -7.51 24.51
CA THR A 185 -10.94 -8.22 25.17
C THR A 185 -12.13 -8.49 24.25
N GLY A 186 -12.12 -7.91 23.04
CA GLY A 186 -13.19 -8.06 22.04
C GLY A 186 -12.91 -9.15 21.01
N GLN A 187 -13.89 -9.40 20.15
CA GLN A 187 -13.75 -10.34 19.02
C GLN A 187 -12.91 -9.73 17.89
N THR A 188 -12.06 -10.54 17.27
CA THR A 188 -11.24 -10.18 16.12
C THR A 188 -11.95 -10.55 14.80
N PRO A 189 -11.63 -9.89 13.68
CA PRO A 189 -10.62 -8.83 13.52
C PRO A 189 -11.07 -7.47 14.07
N GLY A 190 -10.12 -6.62 14.46
CA GLY A 190 -10.41 -5.22 14.82
C GLY A 190 -9.14 -4.37 14.86
N PHE A 191 -9.27 -3.11 15.27
CA PHE A 191 -8.17 -2.15 15.22
C PHE A 191 -7.06 -2.46 16.22
N ASP A 192 -5.81 -2.47 15.75
CA ASP A 192 -4.59 -2.65 16.54
C ASP A 192 -3.39 -1.88 15.92
N GLY A 193 -2.20 -2.05 16.49
CA GLY A 193 -0.98 -1.43 15.96
C GLY A 193 -0.59 -1.90 14.55
N ALA A 194 -0.82 -3.17 14.22
CA ALA A 194 -0.55 -3.72 12.89
C ALA A 194 -1.48 -3.11 11.82
N VAL A 195 -2.75 -2.88 12.17
CA VAL A 195 -3.72 -2.16 11.36
C VAL A 195 -3.30 -0.71 11.17
N LEU A 196 -2.89 -0.01 12.23
CA LEU A 196 -2.44 1.38 12.14
C LEU A 196 -1.26 1.53 11.18
N LYS A 197 -0.18 0.75 11.40
CA LYS A 197 1.03 0.81 10.57
C LYS A 197 0.74 0.47 9.11
N GLY A 198 0.01 -0.62 8.87
CA GLY A 198 -0.36 -1.07 7.53
C GLY A 198 -1.24 -0.04 6.80
N SER A 199 -2.18 0.58 7.51
CA SER A 199 -3.08 1.58 6.94
C SER A 199 -2.34 2.85 6.54
N VAL A 200 -1.48 3.37 7.42
CA VAL A 200 -0.71 4.60 7.14
C VAL A 200 0.25 4.39 5.97
N ALA A 201 0.97 3.26 5.94
CA ALA A 201 1.87 2.91 4.85
C ALA A 201 1.13 2.80 3.51
N LEU A 202 0.00 2.09 3.48
CA LEU A 202 -0.79 1.92 2.27
C LEU A 202 -1.44 3.24 1.82
N ALA A 203 -1.96 4.05 2.75
CA ALA A 203 -2.57 5.33 2.41
C ALA A 203 -1.57 6.30 1.76
N ALA A 204 -0.36 6.41 2.33
CA ALA A 204 0.72 7.19 1.74
C ALA A 204 1.10 6.67 0.35
N TRP A 205 1.20 5.35 0.21
CA TRP A 205 1.52 4.71 -1.06
C TRP A 205 0.45 4.95 -2.13
N LEU A 206 -0.84 4.81 -1.80
CA LEU A 206 -1.95 5.07 -2.71
C LEU A 206 -2.00 6.54 -3.14
N ALA A 207 -1.81 7.47 -2.20
CA ALA A 207 -1.77 8.90 -2.49
C ALA A 207 -0.66 9.28 -3.48
N HIS A 208 0.47 8.58 -3.45
CA HIS A 208 1.56 8.74 -4.41
C HIS A 208 1.35 7.96 -5.72
N ARG A 209 0.72 6.78 -5.65
CA ARG A 209 0.60 5.87 -6.79
C ARG A 209 -0.54 6.22 -7.74
N LEU A 210 -1.57 6.91 -7.26
CA LEU A 210 -2.79 7.26 -7.99
C LEU A 210 -2.85 8.76 -8.29
N PRO A 211 -3.46 9.17 -9.43
CA PRO A 211 -3.65 10.58 -9.73
C PRO A 211 -4.70 11.22 -8.80
N ALA A 212 -4.65 12.54 -8.65
CA ALA A 212 -5.75 13.29 -8.07
C ALA A 212 -7.02 13.10 -8.91
N GLY A 213 -8.19 13.03 -8.28
CA GLY A 213 -9.46 12.68 -8.94
C GLY A 213 -9.75 11.18 -9.07
N ASP A 214 -8.79 10.30 -8.76
CA ASP A 214 -9.02 8.85 -8.78
C ASP A 214 -10.01 8.43 -7.66
N PRO A 215 -11.06 7.63 -7.95
CA PRO A 215 -12.06 7.21 -6.96
C PRO A 215 -11.49 6.45 -5.75
N ILE A 216 -10.42 5.68 -5.92
CA ILE A 216 -9.76 4.96 -4.82
C ILE A 216 -8.98 5.96 -3.96
N ARG A 217 -8.29 6.93 -4.59
CA ARG A 217 -7.60 8.01 -3.86
C ARG A 217 -8.58 8.86 -3.06
N ALA A 218 -9.82 9.03 -3.55
CA ALA A 218 -10.86 9.80 -2.88
C ALA A 218 -11.34 9.19 -1.55
N THR A 219 -11.06 7.90 -1.27
CA THR A 219 -11.46 7.27 0.01
C THR A 219 -10.47 7.55 1.15
N LEU A 220 -9.25 7.99 0.84
CA LEU A 220 -8.16 8.13 1.81
C LEU A 220 -8.47 9.09 2.97
N PRO A 221 -9.17 10.23 2.79
CA PRO A 221 -9.58 11.07 3.91
C PRO A 221 -10.56 10.38 4.88
N GLY A 222 -11.46 9.55 4.34
CA GLY A 222 -12.39 8.76 5.14
C GLY A 222 -11.68 7.67 5.95
N VAL A 223 -10.66 7.04 5.36
CA VAL A 223 -9.77 6.11 6.06
C VAL A 223 -9.04 6.82 7.20
N LEU A 224 -8.42 7.98 6.94
CA LEU A 224 -7.72 8.74 7.99
C LEU A 224 -8.65 9.12 9.14
N THR A 225 -9.89 9.50 8.83
CA THR A 225 -10.93 9.80 9.83
C THR A 225 -11.23 8.56 10.67
N ALA A 226 -11.46 7.42 10.04
CA ALA A 226 -11.69 6.17 10.75
C ALA A 226 -10.52 5.77 11.65
N LEU A 227 -9.26 5.93 11.20
CA LEU A 227 -8.08 5.69 12.04
C LEU A 227 -8.10 6.59 13.29
N ARG A 228 -8.40 7.89 13.13
CA ARG A 228 -8.48 8.85 14.24
C ARG A 228 -9.62 8.52 15.21
N ASP A 229 -10.77 8.09 14.70
CA ASP A 229 -11.90 7.67 15.53
C ASP A 229 -11.52 6.46 16.39
N ARG A 230 -10.85 5.46 15.81
CA ARG A 230 -10.34 4.30 16.56
C ARG A 230 -9.30 4.70 17.60
N LEU A 231 -8.37 5.61 17.26
CA LEU A 231 -7.36 6.12 18.20
C LEU A 231 -7.95 6.92 19.36
N ALA A 232 -9.08 7.59 19.14
CA ALA A 232 -9.79 8.34 20.18
C ALA A 232 -10.54 7.45 21.17
N HIS A 233 -10.70 6.15 20.89
CA HIS A 233 -11.41 5.25 21.79
C HIS A 233 -10.64 5.06 23.12
N PRO A 234 -11.24 5.40 24.27
CA PRO A 234 -10.53 5.44 25.54
C PRO A 234 -10.06 4.06 26.00
N GLY A 235 -10.71 2.98 25.54
CA GLY A 235 -10.34 1.61 25.85
C GLY A 235 -9.23 1.02 24.98
N LEU A 236 -8.73 1.75 23.97
CA LEU A 236 -7.67 1.26 23.10
C LEU A 236 -6.30 1.33 23.79
N LEU A 237 -5.53 0.26 23.68
CA LEU A 237 -4.11 0.22 24.00
C LEU A 237 -3.35 -0.30 22.77
N ILE A 238 -2.24 0.36 22.43
CA ILE A 238 -1.35 -0.09 21.37
C ILE A 238 0.05 -0.25 21.94
N ASP A 239 0.67 -1.42 21.77
CA ASP A 239 2.07 -1.58 22.14
C ASP A 239 3.02 -0.76 21.25
N VAL A 240 4.20 -0.45 21.77
CA VAL A 240 5.23 0.33 21.08
C VAL A 240 6.26 -0.53 20.34
N ASP A 241 6.01 -1.82 20.09
CA ASP A 241 6.91 -2.74 19.38
C ASP A 241 8.37 -2.80 19.92
N ARG A 242 8.61 -2.35 21.16
CA ARG A 242 9.95 -2.32 21.79
C ARG A 242 9.84 -2.68 23.27
N ARG A 243 10.83 -3.42 23.78
CA ARG A 243 10.96 -3.65 25.22
C ARG A 243 11.71 -2.49 25.85
N ILE A 244 11.41 -2.23 27.12
CA ILE A 244 12.15 -1.26 27.93
C ILE A 244 12.65 -1.91 29.22
N ASP A 245 13.66 -1.31 29.83
CA ASP A 245 13.96 -1.52 31.24
C ASP A 245 12.97 -0.69 32.07
N TRP A 246 12.05 -1.38 32.72
CA TRP A 246 11.01 -0.75 33.53
C TRP A 246 11.59 0.06 34.71
N GLU A 247 12.65 -0.43 35.36
CA GLU A 247 13.22 0.23 36.54
C GLU A 247 14.01 1.49 36.16
N GLU A 248 14.63 1.50 34.99
CA GLU A 248 15.23 2.71 34.44
C GLU A 248 14.17 3.77 34.10
N PHE A 249 13.12 3.38 33.38
CA PHE A 249 12.05 4.32 33.02
C PHE A 249 11.34 4.88 34.26
N ARG A 250 11.01 4.05 35.25
CA ARG A 250 10.36 4.50 36.50
C ARG A 250 11.20 5.53 37.26
N ARG A 251 12.53 5.39 37.25
CA ARG A 251 13.44 6.39 37.85
C ARG A 251 13.40 7.73 37.12
N ALA A 252 13.21 7.72 35.80
CA ALA A 252 13.17 8.93 34.97
C ALA A 252 11.77 9.56 34.86
N ALA A 253 10.71 8.76 34.92
CA ALA A 253 9.32 9.18 34.64
C ALA A 253 8.62 9.88 35.81
N GLY A 254 9.19 9.83 37.02
CA GLY A 254 8.61 10.44 38.22
C GLY A 254 7.44 9.64 38.80
N GLU A 255 6.53 10.31 39.52
CA GLU A 255 5.34 9.67 40.10
C GLU A 255 4.34 9.26 39.00
N PRO A 256 3.67 8.11 39.14
CA PRO A 256 2.69 7.66 38.16
C PRO A 256 1.43 8.53 38.18
N THR A 257 0.85 8.71 36.99
CA THR A 257 -0.45 9.38 36.83
C THR A 257 -1.58 8.52 37.39
N GLU A 258 -1.46 7.20 37.28
CA GLU A 258 -2.45 6.24 37.77
C GLU A 258 -1.77 4.89 38.05
N THR A 259 -2.21 4.22 39.10
CA THR A 259 -1.78 2.86 39.48
C THR A 259 -3.03 1.99 39.61
N GLY A 260 -3.10 0.93 38.81
CA GLY A 260 -4.09 -0.13 38.94
C GLY A 260 -3.47 -1.41 39.50
N ASP A 261 -4.28 -2.46 39.63
CA ASP A 261 -3.83 -3.73 40.21
C ASP A 261 -2.67 -4.36 39.43
N ASP A 262 -2.78 -4.36 38.09
CA ASP A 262 -1.83 -5.00 37.18
C ASP A 262 -1.07 -4.02 36.27
N PHE A 263 -1.24 -2.70 36.46
CA PHE A 263 -0.61 -1.68 35.60
C PHE A 263 -0.25 -0.38 36.32
N VAL A 264 0.72 0.33 35.76
CA VAL A 264 1.07 1.70 36.10
C VAL A 264 1.02 2.56 34.84
N ARG A 265 0.52 3.79 34.93
CA ARG A 265 0.40 4.72 33.81
C ARG A 265 1.10 6.04 34.10
N HIS A 266 1.93 6.50 33.16
CA HIS A 266 2.54 7.82 33.13
C HIS A 266 2.09 8.54 31.86
N GLY A 267 1.22 9.56 32.00
CA GLY A 267 0.59 10.20 30.85
C GLY A 267 -0.16 9.20 29.98
N ALA A 268 0.20 9.14 28.69
CA ALA A 268 -0.33 8.17 27.73
C ALA A 268 0.32 6.77 27.80
N VAL A 269 1.48 6.62 28.47
CA VAL A 269 2.23 5.36 28.54
C VAL A 269 1.68 4.47 29.66
N VAL A 270 1.31 3.23 29.34
CA VAL A 270 0.80 2.22 30.27
C VAL A 270 1.74 1.02 30.29
N LEU A 271 2.11 0.56 31.48
CA LEU A 271 3.08 -0.51 31.72
C LEU A 271 2.48 -1.56 32.66
N GLY A 272 2.78 -2.83 32.43
CA GLY A 272 2.34 -3.92 33.31
C GLY A 272 3.26 -4.08 34.52
N THR A 273 2.69 -4.33 35.71
CA THR A 273 3.44 -4.46 36.97
C THR A 273 4.03 -5.85 37.21
N GLY A 274 3.61 -6.87 36.43
CA GLY A 274 3.90 -8.27 36.70
C GLY A 274 5.33 -8.76 36.39
N ARG A 275 6.14 -8.02 35.62
CA ARG A 275 7.49 -8.42 35.19
C ARG A 275 8.41 -7.21 34.94
N SER A 276 9.73 -7.44 34.99
CA SER A 276 10.76 -6.40 34.77
C SER A 276 11.01 -6.06 33.30
N GLU A 277 10.75 -6.98 32.36
CA GLU A 277 10.80 -6.73 30.91
C GLU A 277 9.38 -6.79 30.33
N THR A 278 8.79 -5.63 30.05
CA THR A 278 7.48 -5.52 29.43
C THR A 278 7.54 -4.67 28.17
N VAL A 279 6.60 -4.89 27.25
CA VAL A 279 6.40 -3.98 26.12
C VAL A 279 5.43 -2.87 26.58
N PRO A 280 5.85 -1.59 26.58
CA PRO A 280 4.97 -0.49 26.91
C PRO A 280 3.77 -0.46 25.97
N ALA A 281 2.64 -0.05 26.52
CA ALA A 281 1.47 0.31 25.75
C ALA A 281 1.29 1.82 25.74
N ILE A 282 0.68 2.34 24.70
CA ILE A 282 0.20 3.71 24.61
C ILE A 282 -1.33 3.64 24.66
N ARG A 283 -1.94 4.52 25.44
CA ARG A 283 -3.37 4.86 25.36
C ARG A 283 -3.52 6.09 24.45
N PRO A 284 -3.83 5.92 23.16
CA PRO A 284 -3.69 7.02 22.19
C PRO A 284 -4.64 8.19 22.45
N ALA A 285 -5.81 7.93 23.06
CA ALA A 285 -6.77 8.95 23.48
C ALA A 285 -6.21 9.98 24.50
N LEU A 286 -5.03 9.73 25.08
CA LEU A 286 -4.34 10.65 25.99
C LEU A 286 -3.19 11.41 25.34
N LEU A 287 -2.89 11.16 24.06
CA LEU A 287 -1.87 11.91 23.33
C LEU A 287 -2.35 13.34 23.06
N ASP A 288 -1.41 14.27 22.92
CA ASP A 288 -1.72 15.64 22.52
C ASP A 288 -2.17 15.73 21.05
N ALA A 289 -2.52 16.95 20.60
CA ALA A 289 -2.98 17.18 19.23
C ALA A 289 -1.95 16.81 18.14
N THR A 290 -0.67 16.68 18.50
CA THR A 290 0.42 16.25 17.61
C THR A 290 0.66 14.74 17.67
N GLY A 291 -0.10 14.01 18.48
CA GLY A 291 0.07 12.58 18.69
C GLY A 291 1.26 12.24 19.57
N ASN A 292 1.66 13.14 20.48
CA ASN A 292 2.81 12.95 21.36
C ASN A 292 2.44 12.99 22.84
N ASP A 293 3.35 12.48 23.68
CA ASP A 293 3.33 12.57 25.13
C ASP A 293 4.79 12.69 25.64
N PRO A 294 5.07 13.52 26.67
CA PRO A 294 6.44 13.68 27.19
C PRO A 294 7.07 12.37 27.68
N HIS A 295 6.29 11.48 28.31
CA HIS A 295 6.76 10.18 28.76
C HIS A 295 7.00 9.24 27.58
N LEU A 296 6.20 9.31 26.52
CA LEU A 296 6.46 8.57 25.28
C LEU A 296 7.79 9.01 24.64
N THR A 297 8.08 10.30 24.59
CA THR A 297 9.36 10.82 24.09
C THR A 297 10.53 10.37 24.97
N ALA A 298 10.33 10.31 26.29
CA ALA A 298 11.34 9.89 27.25
C ALA A 298 11.72 8.39 27.12
N LEU A 299 10.76 7.52 26.74
CA LEU A 299 10.98 6.07 26.62
C LEU A 299 12.16 5.70 25.72
N PHE A 300 12.37 6.45 24.63
CA PHE A 300 13.35 6.11 23.58
C PHE A 300 14.22 7.31 23.22
N THR A 301 14.66 8.07 24.23
CA THR A 301 15.46 9.29 24.03
C THR A 301 16.73 8.99 23.22
N GLY A 302 16.90 9.66 22.08
CA GLY A 302 18.06 9.49 21.21
C GLY A 302 17.93 8.34 20.19
N GLU A 303 16.84 7.58 20.23
CA GLU A 303 16.53 6.58 19.22
C GLU A 303 15.63 7.12 18.12
N ARG A 304 15.78 6.58 16.91
CA ARG A 304 14.86 6.85 15.81
C ARG A 304 13.48 6.24 16.12
N PRO A 305 12.36 6.92 15.81
CA PRO A 305 11.02 6.36 15.95
C PRO A 305 10.85 5.07 15.14
N ASN A 306 10.20 4.05 15.71
CA ASN A 306 9.82 2.85 14.95
C ASN A 306 8.57 3.06 14.10
N ALA A 307 8.09 1.98 13.47
CA ALA A 307 6.93 1.99 12.59
C ALA A 307 5.65 2.45 13.31
N GLN A 308 5.47 2.01 14.55
CA GLN A 308 4.30 2.33 15.35
C GLN A 308 4.28 3.82 15.74
N GLU A 309 5.39 4.33 16.26
CA GLU A 309 5.55 5.74 16.61
C GLU A 309 5.42 6.65 15.40
N THR A 310 6.04 6.26 14.27
CA THR A 310 5.94 7.00 13.01
C THR A 310 4.50 7.04 12.51
N ALA A 311 3.79 5.92 12.56
CA ALA A 311 2.40 5.85 12.13
C ALA A 311 1.47 6.69 13.01
N LEU A 312 1.66 6.68 14.33
CA LEU A 312 0.93 7.56 15.27
C LEU A 312 1.15 9.03 14.92
N ARG A 313 2.40 9.48 14.80
CA ARG A 313 2.72 10.88 14.45
C ARG A 313 2.10 11.30 13.11
N LEU A 314 2.18 10.45 12.09
CA LEU A 314 1.62 10.77 10.77
C LEU A 314 0.10 10.88 10.78
N VAL A 315 -0.62 10.06 11.55
CA VAL A 315 -2.08 10.19 11.65
C VAL A 315 -2.49 11.55 12.24
N HIS A 316 -1.66 12.17 13.08
CA HIS A 316 -1.89 13.50 13.62
C HIS A 316 -1.28 14.64 12.78
N ASP A 317 -0.37 14.35 11.84
CA ASP A 317 0.31 15.38 11.03
C ASP A 317 -0.64 16.02 10.00
N ARG A 318 -0.67 17.37 9.99
CA ARG A 318 -1.51 18.18 9.09
C ARG A 318 -1.14 17.97 7.62
N ARG A 319 0.15 17.90 7.29
CA ARG A 319 0.64 17.71 5.92
C ARG A 319 0.33 16.30 5.43
N PHE A 320 0.34 15.30 6.32
CA PHE A 320 -0.11 13.97 5.95
C PHE A 320 -1.60 13.98 5.59
N ALA A 321 -2.45 14.65 6.37
CA ALA A 321 -3.86 14.83 6.02
C ALA A 321 -4.06 15.57 4.67
N GLU A 322 -3.26 16.61 4.40
CA GLU A 322 -3.27 17.32 3.11
C GLU A 322 -2.82 16.43 1.93
N LEU A 323 -1.85 15.54 2.14
CA LEU A 323 -1.43 14.56 1.12
C LEU A 323 -2.58 13.62 0.73
N LEU A 324 -3.35 13.14 1.73
CA LEU A 324 -4.43 12.20 1.50
C LEU A 324 -5.69 12.86 0.91
N ALA A 325 -5.86 14.18 1.12
CA ALA A 325 -6.96 14.94 0.54
C ALA A 325 -6.88 15.07 -1.00
N ASP A 326 -7.99 15.45 -1.63
CA ASP A 326 -7.95 15.94 -3.01
C ASP A 326 -7.18 17.27 -3.04
N PRO A 327 -6.06 17.39 -3.78
CA PRO A 327 -5.34 18.65 -3.91
C PRO A 327 -6.12 19.70 -4.71
N GLY A 328 -7.29 19.36 -5.26
CA GLY A 328 -8.09 20.25 -6.09
C GLY A 328 -7.57 20.29 -7.52
N ASN A 329 -7.87 21.39 -8.22
CA ASN A 329 -7.41 21.58 -9.59
C ASN A 329 -5.89 21.85 -9.62
N PRO A 330 -5.20 21.50 -10.73
CA PRO A 330 -3.80 21.90 -10.89
C PRO A 330 -3.67 23.44 -10.85
N VAL A 331 -2.51 23.92 -10.43
CA VAL A 331 -2.18 25.36 -10.43
C VAL A 331 -2.09 25.89 -11.86
N ALA A 332 -1.58 25.07 -12.79
CA ALA A 332 -1.54 25.36 -14.21
C ALA A 332 -2.17 24.25 -15.06
N GLY A 333 -2.90 24.67 -16.10
CA GLY A 333 -3.68 23.78 -16.97
C GLY A 333 -5.03 23.38 -16.36
N GLU A 334 -5.70 22.44 -17.02
CA GLU A 334 -6.98 21.87 -16.59
C GLU A 334 -6.79 20.40 -16.22
N ARG A 335 -7.74 19.80 -15.51
CA ARG A 335 -7.77 18.33 -15.31
C ARG A 335 -7.92 17.61 -16.66
N ASP A 336 -7.49 16.36 -16.71
CA ASP A 336 -7.68 15.50 -17.87
C ASP A 336 -9.18 15.20 -18.07
N ALA A 337 -9.57 14.66 -19.23
CA ALA A 337 -10.99 14.48 -19.60
C ALA A 337 -11.77 13.56 -18.65
N ASP A 338 -11.08 12.66 -17.94
CA ASP A 338 -11.63 11.77 -16.92
C ASP A 338 -11.68 12.42 -15.52
N GLY A 339 -11.36 13.72 -15.42
CA GLY A 339 -11.31 14.47 -14.17
C GLY A 339 -10.04 14.23 -13.35
N THR A 340 -9.04 13.51 -13.88
CA THR A 340 -7.81 13.19 -13.14
C THR A 340 -6.65 14.12 -13.50
N TRP A 341 -5.64 14.19 -12.63
CA TRP A 341 -4.33 14.77 -12.96
C TRP A 341 -3.26 14.28 -11.99
N TRP A 342 -1.98 14.42 -12.34
CA TRP A 342 -0.86 13.96 -11.49
C TRP A 342 -0.24 15.12 -10.70
N PRO A 343 -0.35 15.16 -9.36
CA PRO A 343 0.34 16.15 -8.52
C PRO A 343 1.87 16.14 -8.65
N GLN A 344 2.43 15.03 -9.11
CA GLN A 344 3.87 14.84 -9.39
C GLN A 344 4.33 15.52 -10.69
N ASP A 345 3.44 16.17 -11.44
CA ASP A 345 3.86 17.04 -12.54
C ASP A 345 4.11 18.47 -12.00
N PRO A 346 5.37 18.90 -11.82
CA PRO A 346 5.69 20.21 -11.28
C PRO A 346 5.25 21.34 -12.21
N ALA A 347 5.13 21.11 -13.53
CA ALA A 347 4.59 22.11 -14.44
C ALA A 347 3.11 22.40 -14.20
N ARG A 348 2.40 21.50 -13.50
CA ARG A 348 0.99 21.65 -13.10
C ARG A 348 0.83 21.97 -11.61
N SER A 349 1.70 21.45 -10.74
CA SER A 349 1.59 21.62 -9.28
C SER A 349 2.38 22.79 -8.70
N VAL A 350 3.52 23.16 -9.29
CA VAL A 350 4.40 24.26 -8.87
C VAL A 350 5.02 24.99 -10.08
N PRO A 351 4.20 25.53 -11.01
CA PRO A 351 4.71 26.14 -12.24
C PRO A 351 5.64 27.33 -11.98
N ASP A 352 5.39 28.09 -10.90
CA ASP A 352 6.26 29.17 -10.45
C ASP A 352 7.69 28.69 -10.15
N LEU A 353 7.81 27.53 -9.53
CA LEU A 353 9.09 26.92 -9.20
C LEU A 353 9.80 26.37 -10.44
N VAL A 354 9.04 25.85 -11.42
CA VAL A 354 9.61 25.42 -12.70
C VAL A 354 10.27 26.60 -13.41
N THR A 355 9.59 27.75 -13.49
CA THR A 355 10.15 28.98 -14.06
C THR A 355 11.40 29.44 -13.30
N GLU A 356 11.37 29.44 -11.97
CA GLU A 356 12.53 29.84 -11.15
C GLU A 356 13.76 28.94 -11.40
N VAL A 357 13.57 27.62 -11.46
CA VAL A 357 14.64 26.65 -11.73
C VAL A 357 15.18 26.81 -13.15
N ALA A 358 14.30 27.03 -14.13
CA ALA A 358 14.66 27.28 -15.51
C ALA A 358 15.53 28.53 -15.64
N GLU A 359 15.14 29.63 -15.00
CA GLU A 359 15.91 30.88 -14.97
C GLU A 359 17.25 30.74 -14.26
N ARG A 360 17.28 30.10 -13.08
CA ARG A 360 18.52 29.92 -12.29
C ARG A 360 19.59 29.15 -13.05
N TYR A 361 19.20 28.12 -13.80
CA TYR A 361 20.14 27.26 -14.50
C TYR A 361 20.25 27.55 -16.00
N GLY A 362 19.48 28.48 -16.54
CA GLY A 362 19.48 28.81 -17.97
C GLY A 362 19.02 27.66 -18.86
N ILE A 363 18.06 26.86 -18.39
CA ILE A 363 17.47 25.71 -19.10
C ILE A 363 16.00 25.96 -19.41
N GLY A 364 15.42 25.20 -20.34
CA GLY A 364 14.00 25.22 -20.64
C GLY A 364 13.13 24.68 -19.49
N GLU A 365 11.86 25.11 -19.44
CA GLU A 365 10.91 24.69 -18.41
C GLU A 365 10.67 23.17 -18.38
N ASP A 366 10.71 22.50 -19.53
CA ASP A 366 10.58 21.03 -19.58
C ASP A 366 11.77 20.33 -18.90
N ALA A 367 12.98 20.83 -19.13
CA ALA A 367 14.18 20.36 -18.46
C ALA A 367 14.12 20.66 -16.96
N ALA A 368 13.72 21.86 -16.56
CA ALA A 368 13.53 22.24 -15.16
C ALA A 368 12.49 21.34 -14.45
N ALA A 369 11.37 21.02 -15.10
CA ALA A 369 10.36 20.11 -14.58
C ALA A 369 10.91 18.70 -14.33
N LEU A 370 11.68 18.14 -15.27
CA LEU A 370 12.33 16.85 -15.09
C LEU A 370 13.41 16.89 -14.00
N HIS A 371 14.15 18.01 -13.89
CA HIS A 371 15.14 18.20 -12.81
C HIS A 371 14.48 18.22 -11.44
N LEU A 372 13.36 18.95 -11.27
CA LEU A 372 12.61 18.96 -10.01
C LEU A 372 12.12 17.55 -9.62
N MET A 373 11.60 16.76 -10.57
CA MET A 373 11.25 15.36 -10.31
C MET A 373 12.45 14.53 -9.85
N LEU A 374 13.61 14.71 -10.50
CA LEU A 374 14.84 14.05 -10.08
C LEU A 374 15.30 14.51 -8.71
N LEU A 375 15.14 15.78 -8.35
CA LEU A 375 15.55 16.35 -7.07
C LEU A 375 14.68 15.81 -5.92
N ALA A 376 13.37 15.79 -6.11
CA ALA A 376 12.41 15.55 -5.04
C ALA A 376 11.87 14.11 -4.97
N MET A 377 11.47 13.49 -6.08
CA MET A 377 10.68 12.25 -6.06
C MET A 377 11.52 11.03 -5.64
N PRO A 378 10.90 10.02 -4.99
CA PRO A 378 11.61 8.83 -4.55
C PRO A 378 11.83 7.85 -5.71
N ASP A 379 10.91 7.85 -6.68
CA ASP A 379 10.89 6.93 -7.81
C ASP A 379 10.75 7.64 -9.19
N PRO A 380 11.60 8.63 -9.54
CA PRO A 380 11.52 9.33 -10.82
C PRO A 380 12.07 8.48 -11.99
N THR A 381 11.54 7.27 -12.16
CA THR A 381 11.83 6.41 -13.32
C THR A 381 11.37 7.08 -14.61
N ASP A 382 11.92 6.67 -15.74
CA ASP A 382 11.54 7.23 -17.04
C ASP A 382 10.06 6.98 -17.35
N ARG A 383 9.57 5.82 -16.92
CA ARG A 383 8.15 5.48 -16.99
C ARG A 383 7.30 6.38 -16.10
N ASN A 384 7.72 6.66 -14.86
CA ASN A 384 6.94 7.47 -13.93
C ASN A 384 6.93 8.94 -14.36
N THR A 385 8.07 9.52 -14.72
CA THR A 385 8.13 10.91 -15.23
C THR A 385 7.28 11.09 -16.47
N ALA A 386 7.34 10.17 -17.45
CA ALA A 386 6.47 10.20 -18.61
C ALA A 386 4.98 9.99 -18.28
N ARG A 387 4.66 9.19 -17.25
CA ARG A 387 3.29 8.98 -16.78
C ARG A 387 2.73 10.23 -16.12
N TRP A 388 3.50 10.85 -15.23
CA TRP A 388 3.06 12.02 -14.47
C TRP A 388 2.82 13.23 -15.37
N THR A 389 3.74 13.52 -16.30
CA THR A 389 3.57 14.63 -17.24
C THR A 389 2.53 14.36 -18.32
N GLY A 390 2.26 13.09 -18.62
CA GLY A 390 1.40 12.68 -19.73
C GLY A 390 1.96 13.00 -21.11
N TRP A 391 3.15 13.61 -21.22
CA TRP A 391 3.71 14.08 -22.50
C TRP A 391 3.79 12.96 -23.53
N GLY A 392 4.24 11.76 -23.14
CA GLY A 392 4.42 10.64 -24.06
C GLY A 392 3.14 10.19 -24.80
N LYS A 393 1.95 10.51 -24.28
CA LYS A 393 0.66 10.21 -24.94
C LYS A 393 0.26 11.28 -25.96
N GLN A 394 0.87 12.46 -25.91
CA GLN A 394 0.58 13.58 -26.80
C GLN A 394 1.35 13.46 -28.12
N ARG A 395 0.80 14.03 -29.19
CA ARG A 395 1.47 14.07 -30.50
C ARG A 395 2.81 14.82 -30.37
N GLY A 396 3.92 14.15 -30.68
CA GLY A 396 5.27 14.70 -30.57
C GLY A 396 5.88 14.66 -29.16
N GLY A 397 5.14 14.19 -28.15
CA GLY A 397 5.61 14.27 -26.76
C GLY A 397 6.78 13.34 -26.41
N THR A 398 6.98 12.23 -27.12
CA THR A 398 8.21 11.43 -27.01
C THR A 398 9.46 12.23 -27.43
N ALA A 399 9.34 13.05 -28.48
CA ALA A 399 10.43 13.92 -28.91
C ALA A 399 10.67 15.06 -27.90
N ARG A 400 9.60 15.62 -27.32
CA ARG A 400 9.66 16.59 -26.20
C ARG A 400 10.43 16.02 -25.00
N LEU A 401 10.06 14.83 -24.51
CA LEU A 401 10.76 14.14 -23.42
C LEU A 401 12.24 13.91 -23.75
N ARG A 402 12.55 13.49 -24.98
CA ARG A 402 13.93 13.28 -25.43
C ARG A 402 14.73 14.59 -25.44
N ALA A 403 14.14 15.67 -25.93
CA ALA A 403 14.78 16.98 -25.99
C ALA A 403 15.08 17.53 -24.58
N ALA A 404 14.10 17.51 -23.68
CA ALA A 404 14.27 17.96 -22.29
C ALA A 404 15.35 17.17 -21.54
N ARG A 405 15.44 15.85 -21.78
CA ARG A 405 16.49 15.00 -21.20
C ARG A 405 17.87 15.30 -21.78
N ALA A 406 17.95 15.51 -23.09
CA ALA A 406 19.21 15.84 -23.75
C ALA A 406 19.72 17.22 -23.30
N GLU A 407 18.82 18.18 -23.11
CA GLU A 407 19.14 19.49 -22.54
C GLU A 407 19.67 19.36 -21.11
N LEU A 408 19.00 18.62 -20.23
CA LEU A 408 19.51 18.36 -18.88
C LEU A 408 20.88 17.67 -18.89
N ALA A 409 21.05 16.66 -19.74
CA ALA A 409 22.31 15.93 -19.87
C ALA A 409 23.48 16.80 -20.35
N ALA A 410 23.21 17.93 -21.01
CA ALA A 410 24.22 18.90 -21.41
C ALA A 410 24.65 19.86 -20.28
N THR A 411 24.07 19.71 -19.08
CA THR A 411 24.42 20.47 -17.87
C THR A 411 25.16 19.61 -16.85
N ASP A 412 25.78 20.26 -15.86
CA ASP A 412 26.41 19.56 -14.72
C ASP A 412 25.40 19.20 -13.60
N LEU A 413 24.10 19.47 -13.80
CA LEU A 413 23.04 19.19 -12.81
C LEU A 413 22.73 17.70 -12.68
N VAL A 414 23.10 16.90 -13.67
CA VAL A 414 22.84 15.46 -13.72
C VAL A 414 24.03 14.71 -14.30
N VAL A 415 24.08 13.42 -14.03
CA VAL A 415 25.03 12.48 -14.62
C VAL A 415 24.26 11.45 -15.45
N GLU A 416 24.65 11.28 -16.71
CA GLU A 416 24.17 10.18 -17.54
C GLU A 416 24.78 8.84 -17.10
N GLY A 417 23.97 7.79 -17.03
CA GLY A 417 24.51 6.47 -16.74
C GLY A 417 23.47 5.37 -16.73
N ASN A 418 23.87 4.22 -16.18
CA ASN A 418 22.98 3.11 -15.91
C ASN A 418 23.20 2.63 -14.47
N ARG A 419 22.11 2.52 -13.71
CA ARG A 419 22.10 1.90 -12.39
C ARG A 419 21.06 0.80 -12.37
N SER A 420 21.47 -0.39 -11.93
CA SER A 420 20.60 -1.55 -11.85
C SER A 420 19.32 -1.21 -11.07
N LYS A 421 18.17 -1.56 -11.64
CA LYS A 421 16.82 -1.32 -11.09
C LYS A 421 16.38 0.16 -10.96
N ALA A 422 17.21 1.14 -11.27
CA ALA A 422 16.80 2.56 -11.14
C ALA A 422 15.76 3.00 -12.19
N GLY A 423 15.71 2.31 -13.34
CA GLY A 423 14.69 2.54 -14.38
C GLY A 423 14.74 3.93 -15.02
N ARG A 424 15.91 4.58 -15.00
CA ARG A 424 16.16 5.90 -15.60
C ARG A 424 17.60 6.04 -16.10
N SER A 425 17.82 7.02 -16.98
CA SER A 425 19.13 7.33 -17.57
C SER A 425 19.85 8.54 -16.96
N LEU A 426 19.12 9.43 -16.27
CA LEU A 426 19.64 10.64 -15.64
C LEU A 426 19.58 10.52 -14.12
N PHE A 427 20.59 11.07 -13.46
CA PHE A 427 20.81 10.92 -12.03
C PHE A 427 21.35 12.20 -11.41
N LEU A 428 20.99 12.52 -10.17
CA LEU A 428 21.69 13.60 -9.47
C LEU A 428 23.14 13.19 -9.20
N PRO A 429 24.08 14.15 -9.15
CA PRO A 429 25.42 13.91 -8.65
C PRO A 429 25.38 13.42 -7.20
N GLY A 430 26.37 12.58 -6.83
CA GLY A 430 26.58 12.14 -5.44
C GLY A 430 26.34 10.66 -5.16
N GLY A 431 26.40 10.32 -3.87
CA GLY A 431 26.30 8.95 -3.37
C GLY A 431 24.90 8.36 -3.45
N TRP A 432 24.85 7.04 -3.34
CA TRP A 432 23.63 6.25 -3.50
C TRP A 432 23.47 5.26 -2.37
N THR A 433 22.22 5.06 -1.98
CA THR A 433 21.84 3.97 -1.10
C THR A 433 21.17 2.86 -1.91
N GLN A 434 21.57 1.62 -1.63
CA GLN A 434 20.91 0.44 -2.18
C GLN A 434 19.93 -0.08 -1.14
N LEU A 435 18.65 0.06 -1.46
CA LEU A 435 17.58 -0.45 -0.60
C LEU A 435 17.28 -1.91 -0.92
N ALA A 436 16.80 -2.64 0.09
CA ALA A 436 16.29 -3.99 -0.11
C ALA A 436 15.10 -3.96 -1.07
N ASN A 437 14.91 -5.06 -1.82
CA ASN A 437 13.70 -5.24 -2.62
C ASN A 437 12.47 -5.08 -1.70
N PRO A 438 11.41 -4.39 -2.15
CA PRO A 438 11.10 -3.96 -3.52
C PRO A 438 11.54 -2.52 -3.87
N HIS A 439 12.24 -1.83 -2.98
CA HIS A 439 12.51 -0.40 -3.12
C HIS A 439 13.55 -0.11 -4.21
N LEU A 440 13.35 0.99 -4.93
CA LEU A 440 14.31 1.46 -5.92
C LEU A 440 15.56 2.02 -5.23
N PRO A 441 16.75 1.94 -5.87
CA PRO A 441 17.91 2.66 -5.38
C PRO A 441 17.61 4.17 -5.36
N LEU A 442 18.17 4.86 -4.36
CA LEU A 442 17.88 6.27 -4.10
C LEU A 442 19.19 7.05 -3.89
N GLU A 443 19.23 8.29 -4.37
CA GLU A 443 20.31 9.21 -4.04
C GLU A 443 20.36 9.46 -2.53
N ARG A 444 21.55 9.36 -1.90
CA ARG A 444 21.72 9.63 -0.45
C ARG A 444 21.23 11.01 -0.06
N TRP A 445 21.37 11.96 -1.00
CA TRP A 445 20.82 13.30 -0.94
C TRP A 445 19.37 13.38 -0.46
N LYS A 446 18.54 12.43 -0.91
CA LYS A 446 17.09 12.43 -0.68
C LYS A 446 16.70 11.83 0.67
N LEU A 447 17.58 11.10 1.33
CA LEU A 447 17.25 10.34 2.54
C LEU A 447 16.59 11.20 3.63
N PRO A 448 17.06 12.43 3.92
CA PRO A 448 16.42 13.28 4.93
C PRO A 448 14.99 13.68 4.57
N MET A 449 14.62 13.75 3.28
CA MET A 449 13.26 14.11 2.86
C MET A 449 12.23 12.99 3.06
N TYR A 450 12.70 11.76 3.31
CA TYR A 450 11.91 10.54 3.51
C TYR A 450 12.16 9.92 4.89
N ASP A 451 12.73 10.67 5.82
CA ASP A 451 13.11 10.21 7.17
C ASP A 451 13.89 8.90 7.16
N LEU A 452 14.75 8.69 6.15
CA LEU A 452 15.49 7.45 5.91
C LEU A 452 16.97 7.63 6.30
N LEU A 453 17.60 6.55 6.78
CA LEU A 453 19.03 6.50 7.06
C LEU A 453 19.74 5.62 6.04
N ASP A 454 21.00 5.92 5.73
CA ASP A 454 21.74 5.19 4.71
C ASP A 454 21.95 3.72 5.13
N GLY A 455 21.63 2.79 4.23
CA GLY A 455 21.71 1.35 4.48
C GLY A 455 20.59 0.77 5.33
N GLU A 456 19.66 1.58 5.82
CA GLU A 456 18.51 1.12 6.60
C GLU A 456 17.27 0.86 5.74
N SER A 457 16.39 0.01 6.25
CA SER A 457 15.07 -0.21 5.63
C SER A 457 14.11 0.94 5.99
N PRO A 458 13.15 1.26 5.11
CA PRO A 458 12.11 2.24 5.42
C PRO A 458 11.26 1.76 6.60
N VAL A 459 11.04 2.62 7.57
CA VAL A 459 10.38 2.26 8.84
C VAL A 459 8.94 1.76 8.63
N LEU A 460 8.20 2.35 7.69
CA LEU A 460 6.85 1.90 7.32
C LEU A 460 6.84 0.90 6.15
N GLY A 461 8.00 0.42 5.71
CA GLY A 461 8.11 -0.53 4.60
C GLY A 461 7.75 0.04 3.23
N VAL A 462 7.74 1.38 3.09
CA VAL A 462 7.52 2.13 1.84
C VAL A 462 8.42 3.36 1.78
N VAL A 463 8.83 3.77 0.58
CA VAL A 463 9.53 5.04 0.31
C VAL A 463 8.66 5.90 -0.58
N VAL A 464 7.82 6.71 0.04
CA VAL A 464 6.85 7.60 -0.62
C VAL A 464 6.75 8.92 0.16
N PRO A 465 6.27 10.01 -0.47
CA PRO A 465 6.01 11.25 0.25
C PRO A 465 4.99 11.05 1.39
N THR A 466 5.20 11.74 2.51
CA THR A 466 4.28 11.81 3.65
C THR A 466 3.61 13.19 3.78
N ARG A 467 3.71 13.99 2.72
CA ARG A 467 3.22 15.38 2.60
C ARG A 467 2.92 15.70 1.12
N PRO A 468 2.20 16.79 0.82
CA PRO A 468 1.89 17.14 -0.56
C PRO A 468 3.15 17.33 -1.40
N VAL A 469 3.11 16.82 -2.63
CA VAL A 469 4.25 16.81 -3.56
C VAL A 469 4.76 18.23 -3.86
N ALA A 470 3.85 19.21 -3.96
CA ALA A 470 4.23 20.62 -4.12
C ALA A 470 5.11 21.13 -2.97
N GLY A 471 4.79 20.77 -1.72
CA GLY A 471 5.59 21.12 -0.55
C GLY A 471 6.96 20.42 -0.55
N LEU A 472 7.01 19.19 -1.07
CA LEU A 472 8.26 18.44 -1.21
C LEU A 472 9.18 19.05 -2.28
N TYR A 473 8.66 19.52 -3.41
CA TYR A 473 9.46 20.25 -4.41
C TYR A 473 10.05 21.53 -3.83
N ARG A 474 9.25 22.32 -3.11
CA ARG A 474 9.72 23.55 -2.47
C ARG A 474 10.78 23.29 -1.40
N GLU A 475 10.66 22.23 -0.63
CA GLU A 475 11.71 21.85 0.33
C GLU A 475 13.00 21.44 -0.39
N ALA A 476 12.89 20.60 -1.41
CA ALA A 476 14.04 20.13 -2.16
C ALA A 476 14.80 21.31 -2.79
N TRP A 477 14.07 22.27 -3.35
CA TRP A 477 14.65 23.48 -3.90
C TRP A 477 15.25 24.41 -2.85
N ARG A 478 14.58 24.61 -1.71
CA ARG A 478 15.11 25.43 -0.62
C ARG A 478 16.46 24.89 -0.13
N ARG A 479 16.61 23.57 -0.01
CA ARG A 479 17.90 22.95 0.35
C ARG A 479 19.01 23.36 -0.63
N VAL A 480 18.73 23.27 -1.93
CA VAL A 480 19.65 23.72 -3.00
C VAL A 480 19.98 25.21 -2.86
N GLN A 481 18.99 26.05 -2.57
CA GLN A 481 19.22 27.49 -2.35
C GLN A 481 20.07 27.77 -1.11
N ASP A 482 19.93 26.95 -0.06
CA ASP A 482 20.71 27.03 1.18
C ASP A 482 22.14 26.48 1.04
N GLY A 483 22.55 26.07 -0.17
CA GLY A 483 23.88 25.54 -0.48
C GLY A 483 24.05 24.05 -0.18
N ASP A 484 22.99 23.41 0.31
CA ASP A 484 22.86 21.97 0.37
C ASP A 484 22.45 21.55 -1.07
N GLU A 485 23.43 21.32 -1.96
CA GLU A 485 23.19 20.81 -3.33
C GLU A 485 23.63 19.35 -3.49
N PRO A 486 23.02 18.56 -4.41
CA PRO A 486 23.54 17.24 -4.76
C PRO A 486 24.92 17.36 -5.41
N GLN A 487 25.97 16.94 -4.70
CA GLN A 487 27.36 17.04 -5.16
C GLN A 487 28.00 15.67 -5.27
N LEU A 488 28.96 15.52 -6.17
CA LEU A 488 29.81 14.33 -6.23
C LEU A 488 30.52 14.18 -4.89
N GLU A 489 30.38 13.03 -4.25
CA GLU A 489 31.13 12.75 -3.03
C GLU A 489 32.62 12.72 -3.39
N GLU A 490 33.42 13.57 -2.73
CA GLU A 490 34.86 13.38 -2.73
C GLU A 490 35.14 11.98 -2.16
N LEU A 491 35.84 11.16 -2.92
CA LEU A 491 36.30 9.86 -2.45
C LEU A 491 37.15 10.08 -1.19
N GLU A 492 36.59 9.82 -0.01
CA GLU A 492 37.41 9.65 1.19
C GLU A 492 38.32 8.43 0.96
N VAL A 493 39.55 8.69 0.52
CA VAL A 493 40.58 7.66 0.37
C VAL A 493 40.86 7.11 1.77
N PRO A 494 40.57 5.82 2.06
CA PRO A 494 40.87 5.24 3.35
C PRO A 494 42.39 5.31 3.55
N ARG A 495 42.84 5.96 4.63
CA ARG A 495 44.28 6.01 4.96
C ARG A 495 44.81 4.56 5.02
N PRO A 496 45.91 4.23 4.32
CA PRO A 496 46.44 2.89 4.33
C PRO A 496 46.78 2.49 5.77
N ARG A 497 46.16 1.40 6.24
CA ARG A 497 46.49 0.80 7.54
C ARG A 497 47.99 0.51 7.55
N LYS A 498 48.74 1.24 8.39
CA LYS A 498 50.14 0.93 8.67
C LYS A 498 50.23 -0.49 9.21
N SER A 499 50.77 -1.42 8.43
CA SER A 499 51.16 -2.73 8.94
C SER A 499 52.21 -2.53 10.02
N ARG A 500 51.92 -2.93 11.26
CA ARG A 500 52.95 -3.11 12.28
C ARG A 500 53.80 -4.31 11.85
N ARG A 501 55.09 -4.07 11.62
CA ARG A 501 56.12 -5.11 11.55
C ARG A 501 56.42 -5.63 12.95
#